data_AF-A0A2E1K186-F1
#
_entry.id   AF-A0A2E1K186-F1
#
_cell.length_a   1.000
_cell.length_b   1.000
_cell.length_c   1.000
_cell.angle_alpha   90.00
_cell.angle_beta   90.00
_cell.angle_gamma   90.00
#
_symmetry.space_group_name_H-M   'P 1'
#
loop_
_entity.id
_entity.type
_entity.pdbx_description
1 polymer ?
#
loop_
_entity_poly.entity_id
_entity_poly.type
_entity_poly.pdbx_seq_one_letter_code
_entity_poly.pdbx_strand_id
1 'polypeptide(L)'
;MNYWQIILDEVAHYEDKGYRCLYSNLQETDIYIEKHEEDCAQKAPRKPKITYPLPGQYAHLHLSEREAECVYCLQRNHTIKSTAILLNLSARTVEFYLKNIKSKMRLRTKSEVLLQLSEVDFSSFPTLHETLADLIDLCQPAPQLQQLSSSQKKNIVH
;
A
#
# COMPACT_ATOMS: atom_id res chain seq x y z
N MET A 1 -15.16 6.11 40.96
CA MET A 1 -14.79 7.29 40.15
C MET A 1 -15.90 7.55 39.18
N ASN A 2 -16.56 8.71 39.28
CA ASN A 2 -17.66 9.06 38.39
C ASN A 2 -17.10 9.92 37.26
N TYR A 3 -17.08 9.40 36.04
CA TYR A 3 -16.53 10.07 34.85
C TYR A 3 -17.08 11.51 34.71
N TRP A 4 -18.36 11.70 35.00
CA TRP A 4 -19.00 13.02 34.95
C TRP A 4 -18.45 14.01 35.98
N GLN A 5 -18.03 13.53 37.16
CA GLN A 5 -17.43 14.39 38.16
C GLN A 5 -16.07 14.91 37.68
N ILE A 6 -15.30 14.07 36.98
CA ILE A 6 -14.00 14.43 36.41
C ILE A 6 -14.16 15.46 35.29
N ILE A 7 -15.16 15.31 34.42
CA ILE A 7 -15.43 16.28 33.36
C ILE A 7 -15.93 17.62 33.94
N LEU A 8 -16.77 17.60 34.97
CA LEU A 8 -17.20 18.82 35.66
C LEU A 8 -16.04 19.54 36.35
N ASP A 9 -15.10 18.78 36.91
CA ASP A 9 -13.87 19.31 37.50
C ASP A 9 -12.97 19.96 36.45
N GLU A 10 -12.83 19.35 35.27
CA GLU A 10 -12.11 19.96 34.15
C GLU A 10 -12.76 21.25 33.64
N VAL A 11 -14.08 21.27 33.51
CA VAL A 11 -14.82 22.46 33.06
C VAL A 11 -14.84 23.55 34.13
N ALA A 12 -14.75 23.21 35.42
CA ALA A 12 -14.69 24.21 36.48
C ALA A 12 -13.34 24.93 36.54
N HIS A 13 -12.25 24.24 36.23
CA HIS A 13 -10.88 24.75 36.37
C HIS A 13 -10.23 25.09 35.01
N TYR A 14 -11.00 25.21 33.92
CA TYR A 14 -10.44 25.42 32.58
C TYR A 14 -9.78 26.79 32.38
N GLU A 15 -10.17 27.81 33.16
CA GLU A 15 -9.58 29.17 33.14
C GLU A 15 -8.38 29.31 34.10
N ASP A 16 -8.12 28.30 34.93
CA ASP A 16 -7.04 28.35 35.90
C ASP A 16 -5.68 28.16 35.20
N LYS A 17 -4.80 29.16 35.36
CA LYS A 17 -3.45 29.13 34.81
C LYS A 17 -2.68 27.95 35.43
N GLY A 18 -2.39 26.93 34.61
CA GLY A 18 -1.63 25.74 34.99
C GLY A 18 -2.48 24.49 35.26
N TYR A 19 -3.81 24.59 35.19
CA TYR A 19 -4.66 23.39 35.19
C TYR A 19 -4.57 22.70 33.82
N ARG A 20 -4.43 21.37 33.81
CA ARG A 20 -4.29 20.56 32.58
C ARG A 20 -5.52 19.67 32.44
N CYS A 21 -6.34 19.96 31.44
CA CYS A 21 -7.43 19.06 31.06
C CYS A 21 -6.82 17.79 30.43
N LEU A 22 -7.20 16.62 30.94
CA LEU A 22 -6.73 15.31 30.51
C LEU A 22 -7.70 14.65 29.51
N TYR A 23 -8.99 14.98 29.59
CA TYR A 23 -10.06 14.30 28.86
C TYR A 23 -10.75 15.20 27.83
N SER A 24 -10.75 16.51 28.03
CA SER A 24 -11.31 17.47 27.08
C SER A 24 -10.21 18.17 26.27
N ASN A 25 -10.37 18.21 24.95
CA ASN A 25 -9.55 19.02 24.04
C ASN A 25 -9.85 20.54 24.18
N LEU A 26 -10.32 20.99 25.34
CA LEU A 26 -10.73 22.38 25.59
C LEU A 26 -9.54 23.34 25.75
N GLN A 27 -8.32 22.83 25.91
CA GLN A 27 -7.11 23.64 25.76
C GLN A 27 -6.66 23.69 24.30
N GLU A 28 -7.34 24.50 23.50
CA GLU A 28 -6.77 24.96 22.24
C GLU A 28 -7.24 26.38 21.89
N THR A 29 -7.23 27.27 22.88
CA THR A 29 -7.20 28.72 22.61
C THR A 29 -6.04 29.34 23.39
N ASP A 30 -5.02 29.73 22.64
CA ASP A 30 -4.00 30.74 22.97
C ASP A 30 -2.82 30.41 23.91
N ILE A 31 -2.63 29.16 24.32
CA ILE A 31 -1.27 28.72 24.70
C ILE A 31 -0.62 28.10 23.46
N TYR A 32 -0.08 28.96 22.58
CA TYR A 32 1.15 28.56 21.89
C TYR A 32 2.13 28.25 23.02
N ILE A 33 2.30 26.97 23.36
CA ILE A 33 3.53 26.55 24.00
C ILE A 33 4.57 27.03 22.99
N GLU A 34 5.30 28.10 23.33
CA GLU A 34 6.56 28.39 22.67
C GLU A 34 7.30 27.08 22.75
N LYS A 35 7.32 26.39 21.61
CA LYS A 35 7.91 25.09 21.49
C LYS A 35 9.37 25.35 21.79
N HIS A 36 9.77 25.16 23.05
CA HIS A 36 11.14 25.36 23.48
C HIS A 36 11.98 24.61 22.46
N GLU A 37 12.87 25.34 21.79
CA GLU A 37 13.59 24.85 20.61
C GLU A 37 14.34 23.52 20.91
N GLU A 38 14.53 23.24 22.20
CA GLU A 38 15.17 22.06 22.79
C GLU A 38 14.35 20.76 22.67
N ASP A 39 13.02 20.82 22.57
CA ASP A 39 12.16 19.65 22.30
C ASP A 39 12.04 19.32 20.80
N CYS A 40 12.82 20.02 19.97
CA CYS A 40 13.19 19.54 18.64
C CYS A 40 14.16 18.37 18.78
N ALA A 41 13.74 17.30 19.48
CA ALA A 41 14.35 15.99 19.41
C ALA A 41 14.63 15.72 17.93
N GLN A 42 15.91 15.62 17.60
CA GLN A 42 16.45 15.50 16.25
C GLN A 42 15.65 14.40 15.55
N LYS A 43 14.70 14.79 14.69
CA LYS A 43 13.90 13.82 13.92
C LYS A 43 14.92 13.01 13.15
N ALA A 44 15.02 11.72 13.45
CA ALA A 44 15.98 10.83 12.81
C ALA A 44 15.95 11.05 11.29
N PRO A 45 17.11 11.11 10.62
CA PRO A 45 17.16 11.38 9.20
C PRO A 45 16.25 10.38 8.48
N ARG A 46 15.26 10.90 7.75
CA ARG A 46 14.34 10.06 6.99
C ARG A 46 15.16 9.29 5.97
N LYS A 47 15.06 7.95 5.99
CA LYS A 47 15.70 7.11 4.96
C LYS A 47 15.28 7.63 3.57
N PRO A 48 16.22 7.70 2.60
CA PRO A 48 15.89 8.15 1.26
C PRO A 48 14.80 7.25 0.66
N LYS A 49 13.78 7.87 0.05
CA LYS A 49 12.65 7.13 -0.51
C LYS A 49 13.07 6.50 -1.82
N ILE A 50 13.13 5.17 -1.86
CA ILE A 50 13.41 4.42 -3.09
C ILE A 50 12.22 4.63 -4.05
N THR A 51 12.53 5.00 -5.28
CA THR A 51 11.55 5.25 -6.35
C THR A 51 11.97 4.58 -7.65
N TYR A 52 10.99 4.06 -8.37
CA TYR A 52 11.18 3.26 -9.59
C TYR A 52 10.65 4.07 -10.78
N PRO A 53 11.51 4.60 -11.66
CA PRO A 53 11.07 5.32 -12.85
C PRO A 53 10.41 4.37 -13.85
N LEU A 54 9.33 4.81 -14.48
CA LEU A 54 8.66 4.03 -15.53
C LEU A 54 9.25 4.38 -16.91
N PRO A 55 9.53 3.42 -17.79
CA PRO A 55 10.05 3.72 -19.12
C PRO A 55 8.96 4.29 -20.06
N GLY A 56 9.41 4.88 -21.18
CA GLY A 56 8.54 5.34 -22.27
C GLY A 56 7.75 6.62 -21.95
N GLN A 57 6.46 6.64 -22.30
CA GLN A 57 5.58 7.81 -22.15
C GLN A 57 5.36 8.25 -20.69
N TYR A 58 5.78 7.41 -19.72
CA TYR A 58 5.66 7.65 -18.30
C TYR A 58 7.01 7.95 -17.63
N ALA A 59 8.04 8.36 -18.38
CA ALA A 59 9.39 8.68 -17.87
C ALA A 59 9.40 9.69 -16.70
N HIS A 60 8.43 10.58 -16.65
CA HIS A 60 8.28 11.58 -15.58
C HIS A 60 7.57 11.04 -14.32
N LEU A 61 7.04 9.82 -14.36
CA LEU A 61 6.33 9.18 -13.26
C LEU A 61 7.19 8.14 -12.58
N HIS A 62 7.04 8.04 -11.26
CA HIS A 62 7.80 7.10 -10.45
C HIS A 62 6.85 6.32 -9.53
N LEU A 63 7.09 5.02 -9.43
CA LEU A 63 6.44 4.13 -8.48
C LEU A 63 7.21 4.10 -7.16
N SER A 64 6.49 3.98 -6.05
CA SER A 64 7.10 3.62 -4.79
C SER A 64 7.50 2.14 -4.81
N GLU A 65 8.38 1.75 -3.90
CA GLU A 65 8.75 0.34 -3.68
C GLU A 65 7.53 -0.57 -3.56
N ARG A 66 6.61 -0.25 -2.65
CA ARG A 66 5.39 -1.06 -2.45
C ARG A 66 4.46 -1.09 -3.66
N GLU A 67 4.41 -0.01 -4.43
CA GLU A 67 3.65 0.00 -5.69
C GLU A 67 4.28 -0.93 -6.72
N ALA A 68 5.61 -0.90 -6.86
CA ALA A 68 6.34 -1.76 -7.78
C ALA A 68 6.22 -3.26 -7.39
N GLU A 69 6.37 -3.59 -6.10
CA GLU A 69 6.15 -4.95 -5.57
C GLU A 69 4.77 -5.50 -5.94
N CYS A 70 3.72 -4.67 -5.76
CA CYS A 70 2.35 -5.07 -6.09
C CYS A 70 2.21 -5.35 -7.59
N VAL A 71 2.76 -4.49 -8.46
CA VAL A 71 2.65 -4.71 -9.91
C VAL A 71 3.42 -5.95 -10.33
N TYR A 72 4.61 -6.16 -9.80
CA TYR A 72 5.44 -7.33 -10.09
C TYR A 72 4.71 -8.64 -9.80
N CYS A 73 4.03 -8.73 -8.65
CA CYS A 73 3.21 -9.90 -8.33
C CYS A 73 2.05 -10.07 -9.31
N LEU A 74 1.38 -8.98 -9.70
CA LEU A 74 0.25 -9.02 -10.61
C LEU A 74 0.65 -9.39 -12.05
N GLN A 75 1.83 -9.00 -12.51
CA GLN A 75 2.39 -9.43 -13.81
C GLN A 75 2.59 -10.95 -13.85
N ARG A 76 2.91 -11.57 -12.71
CA ARG A 76 3.04 -13.02 -12.54
C ARG A 76 1.71 -13.74 -12.29
N ASN A 77 0.59 -13.10 -12.66
CA ASN A 77 -0.77 -13.64 -12.53
C ASN A 77 -1.25 -13.89 -11.08
N HIS A 78 -0.58 -13.33 -10.07
CA HIS A 78 -1.12 -13.39 -8.71
C HIS A 78 -2.40 -12.57 -8.57
N THR A 79 -3.32 -13.05 -7.73
CA THR A 79 -4.53 -12.30 -7.38
C THR A 79 -4.21 -11.25 -6.31
N ILE A 80 -5.13 -10.30 -6.09
CA ILE A 80 -4.98 -9.30 -5.02
C ILE A 80 -4.82 -9.99 -3.65
N LYS A 81 -5.56 -11.07 -3.41
CA LYS A 81 -5.48 -11.83 -2.15
C LYS A 81 -4.15 -12.54 -1.99
N SER A 82 -3.65 -13.21 -3.04
CA SER A 82 -2.35 -13.88 -2.95
C SER A 82 -1.20 -12.88 -2.86
N THR A 83 -1.29 -11.75 -3.57
CA THR A 83 -0.32 -10.65 -3.48
C THR A 83 -0.29 -10.07 -2.06
N ALA A 84 -1.45 -9.91 -1.43
CA ALA A 84 -1.55 -9.47 -0.04
C ALA A 84 -0.84 -10.43 0.91
N ILE A 85 -1.02 -11.74 0.73
CA ILE A 85 -0.34 -12.78 1.53
C ILE A 85 1.18 -12.73 1.29
N LEU A 86 1.61 -12.69 0.02
CA LEU A 86 3.03 -12.70 -0.35
C LEU A 86 3.78 -11.48 0.21
N LEU A 87 3.16 -10.30 0.17
CA LEU A 87 3.75 -9.05 0.63
C LEU A 87 3.51 -8.76 2.13
N ASN A 88 2.84 -9.67 2.85
CA ASN A 88 2.39 -9.46 4.23
C ASN A 88 1.58 -8.15 4.40
N LEU A 89 0.65 -7.89 3.49
CA LEU A 89 -0.23 -6.71 3.47
C LEU A 89 -1.70 -7.13 3.63
N SER A 90 -2.56 -6.15 3.94
CA SER A 90 -4.00 -6.36 3.80
C SER A 90 -4.41 -6.26 2.31
N ALA A 91 -5.43 -7.02 1.90
CA ALA A 91 -5.99 -6.89 0.55
C ALA A 91 -6.43 -5.45 0.24
N ARG A 92 -6.93 -4.72 1.25
CA ARG A 92 -7.31 -3.31 1.13
C ARG A 92 -6.11 -2.41 0.84
N THR A 93 -4.95 -2.72 1.41
CA THR A 93 -3.70 -2.00 1.14
C THR A 93 -3.23 -2.23 -0.29
N VAL A 94 -3.33 -3.46 -0.81
CA VAL A 94 -2.99 -3.77 -2.21
C VAL A 94 -3.91 -3.03 -3.18
N GLU A 95 -5.23 -3.00 -2.90
CA GLU A 95 -6.18 -2.19 -3.68
C GLU A 95 -5.83 -0.70 -3.67
N PHE A 96 -5.41 -0.18 -2.51
CA PHE A 96 -4.98 1.19 -2.36
C PHE A 96 -3.75 1.49 -3.23
N TYR A 97 -2.74 0.63 -3.22
CA TYR A 97 -1.57 0.79 -4.11
C TYR A 97 -1.97 0.73 -5.59
N LEU A 98 -2.84 -0.21 -5.97
CA LEU A 98 -3.37 -0.29 -7.34
C LEU A 98 -4.15 0.97 -7.74
N LYS A 99 -4.94 1.54 -6.83
CA LYS A 99 -5.64 2.80 -7.06
C LYS A 99 -4.66 3.94 -7.29
N ASN A 100 -3.58 4.00 -6.53
CA ASN A 100 -2.55 5.03 -6.69
C ASN A 100 -1.81 4.88 -8.02
N ILE A 101 -1.41 3.67 -8.40
CA ILE A 101 -0.77 3.40 -9.70
C ILE A 101 -1.67 3.84 -10.85
N LYS A 102 -2.95 3.43 -10.82
CA LYS A 102 -3.95 3.86 -11.82
C LYS A 102 -4.07 5.38 -11.88
N SER A 103 -4.11 6.04 -10.73
CA SER A 103 -4.18 7.51 -10.66
C SER A 103 -2.93 8.17 -11.24
N LYS A 104 -1.74 7.65 -10.95
CA LYS A 104 -0.47 8.16 -11.49
C LYS A 104 -0.43 8.06 -13.01
N MET A 105 -0.82 6.91 -13.55
CA MET A 105 -0.76 6.63 -14.99
C MET A 105 -2.02 7.08 -15.76
N ARG A 106 -3.04 7.60 -15.07
CA ARG A 106 -4.36 7.96 -15.63
C ARG A 106 -5.09 6.78 -16.30
N LEU A 107 -4.92 5.58 -15.75
CA LEU A 107 -5.55 4.34 -16.23
C LEU A 107 -6.81 4.01 -15.43
N ARG A 108 -7.75 3.28 -16.04
CA ARG A 108 -9.04 2.95 -15.41
C ARG A 108 -9.07 1.52 -14.89
N THR A 109 -8.50 0.59 -15.64
CA THR A 109 -8.59 -0.83 -15.37
C THR A 109 -7.26 -1.43 -14.91
N LYS A 110 -7.34 -2.56 -14.19
CA LYS A 110 -6.15 -3.34 -13.80
C LYS A 110 -5.43 -3.88 -15.05
N SER A 111 -6.20 -4.32 -16.05
CA SER A 111 -5.66 -4.91 -17.28
C SER A 111 -4.85 -3.89 -18.09
N GLU A 112 -5.30 -2.63 -18.16
CA GLU A 112 -4.53 -1.53 -18.76
C GLU A 112 -3.17 -1.33 -18.08
N VAL A 113 -3.15 -1.37 -16.74
CA VAL A 113 -1.88 -1.24 -15.98
C VAL A 113 -0.94 -2.38 -16.35
N LEU A 114 -1.42 -3.61 -16.39
CA LEU A 114 -0.59 -4.77 -16.72
C LEU A 114 -0.09 -4.74 -18.18
N LEU A 115 -0.93 -4.29 -19.11
CA LEU A 115 -0.54 -4.13 -20.51
C LEU A 115 0.54 -3.06 -20.69
N GLN A 116 0.41 -1.93 -19.99
CA GLN A 116 1.38 -0.84 -20.08
C GLN A 116 2.71 -1.19 -19.40
N LEU A 117 2.66 -2.04 -18.37
CA LEU A 117 3.84 -2.45 -17.62
C LEU A 117 4.45 -3.76 -18.13
N SER A 118 3.90 -4.43 -19.14
CA SER A 118 4.44 -5.71 -19.65
C SER A 118 5.89 -5.59 -20.12
N GLU A 119 6.26 -4.44 -20.68
CA GLU A 119 7.60 -4.15 -21.20
C GLU A 119 8.59 -3.70 -20.10
N VAL A 120 8.12 -3.54 -18.86
CA VAL A 120 8.94 -3.02 -17.76
C VAL A 120 9.56 -4.18 -17.00
N ASP A 121 10.87 -4.33 -17.15
CA ASP A 121 11.66 -5.30 -16.40
C ASP A 121 11.95 -4.82 -14.97
N PHE A 122 11.03 -5.13 -14.06
CA PHE A 122 11.23 -4.90 -12.61
C PHE A 122 12.28 -5.84 -11.99
N SER A 123 12.72 -6.87 -12.70
CA SER A 123 13.78 -7.80 -12.27
C SER A 123 15.16 -7.14 -12.16
N SER A 124 15.36 -6.02 -12.86
CA SER A 124 16.62 -5.27 -12.85
C SER A 124 16.89 -4.57 -11.51
N PHE A 125 15.91 -4.51 -10.61
CA PHE A 125 16.04 -3.83 -9.33
C PHE A 125 16.30 -4.83 -8.18
N PRO A 126 17.48 -4.77 -7.53
CA PRO A 126 17.92 -5.79 -6.58
C PRO A 126 17.02 -5.90 -5.35
N THR A 127 16.42 -4.80 -4.91
CA THR A 127 15.55 -4.73 -3.71
C THR A 127 14.26 -5.55 -3.87
N LEU A 128 13.70 -5.58 -5.09
CA LEU A 128 12.50 -6.36 -5.40
C LEU A 128 12.82 -7.85 -5.57
N HIS A 129 13.99 -8.16 -6.13
CA HIS A 129 14.34 -9.54 -6.49
C HIS A 129 14.68 -10.40 -5.27
N GLU A 130 15.51 -9.91 -4.33
CA GLU A 130 15.93 -10.70 -3.16
C GLU A 130 14.78 -11.07 -2.23
N THR A 131 13.75 -10.22 -2.13
CA THR A 131 12.63 -10.45 -1.21
C THR A 131 11.48 -11.21 -1.85
N LEU A 132 11.30 -11.12 -3.17
CA LEU A 132 10.12 -11.67 -3.86
C LEU A 132 10.43 -12.89 -4.73
N ALA A 133 11.64 -13.05 -5.27
CA ALA A 133 11.97 -14.21 -6.10
C ALA A 133 11.86 -15.50 -5.29
N ASP A 134 12.45 -15.53 -4.09
CA ASP A 134 12.43 -16.69 -3.20
C ASP A 134 11.01 -17.04 -2.71
N LEU A 135 10.17 -16.03 -2.47
CA LEU A 135 8.79 -16.23 -2.03
C LEU A 135 7.85 -16.70 -3.16
N ILE A 136 8.11 -16.28 -4.39
CA ILE A 136 7.27 -16.61 -5.54
C ILE A 136 7.59 -18.01 -6.09
N ASP A 137 8.87 -18.42 -6.08
CA ASP A 137 9.28 -19.74 -6.56
C ASP A 137 8.80 -20.90 -5.64
N LEU A 138 8.59 -20.63 -4.36
CA LEU A 138 7.99 -21.60 -3.42
C LEU A 138 6.47 -21.75 -3.57
N CYS A 139 5.81 -20.85 -4.32
CA CYS A 139 4.35 -20.75 -4.37
C CYS A 139 3.74 -21.07 -5.75
N GLN A 140 4.50 -21.66 -6.68
CA GLN A 140 3.97 -22.15 -7.96
C GLN A 140 3.01 -23.34 -7.70
N PRO A 141 1.69 -23.23 -7.95
CA PRO A 141 0.85 -24.42 -8.02
C PRO A 141 1.29 -25.26 -9.22
N ALA A 142 1.42 -26.57 -9.01
CA ALA A 142 1.76 -27.55 -10.05
C ALA A 142 0.98 -27.28 -11.36
N PRO A 143 1.61 -27.45 -12.54
CA PRO A 143 0.99 -27.13 -13.81
C PRO A 143 -0.33 -27.90 -13.95
N GLN A 144 -1.42 -27.17 -14.19
CA GLN A 144 -2.72 -27.77 -14.49
C GLN A 144 -2.58 -28.59 -15.76
N LEU A 145 -2.73 -29.91 -15.63
CA LEU A 145 -2.82 -30.87 -16.72
C LEU A 145 -3.76 -30.34 -17.80
N GLN A 146 -3.21 -30.14 -19.00
CA GLN A 146 -3.96 -29.88 -20.22
C GLN A 146 -5.12 -30.88 -20.32
N GLN A 147 -6.36 -30.39 -20.22
CA GLN A 147 -7.49 -31.17 -20.67
C GLN A 147 -7.41 -31.26 -22.19
N LEU A 148 -6.94 -32.44 -22.63
CA LEU A 148 -6.94 -32.88 -24.01
C LEU A 148 -8.32 -32.64 -24.64
N SER A 149 -8.29 -31.90 -25.73
CA SER A 149 -9.32 -31.85 -26.74
C SER A 149 -9.81 -33.24 -27.17
N SER A 150 -11.11 -33.47 -27.10
CA SER A 150 -11.83 -34.47 -27.90
C SER A 150 -13.12 -33.82 -28.43
N SER A 151 -13.02 -33.01 -29.49
CA SER A 151 -13.32 -33.41 -30.87
C SER A 151 -14.19 -34.68 -31.04
N GLN A 152 -15.31 -34.49 -31.75
CA GLN A 152 -16.15 -35.46 -32.46
C GLN A 152 -17.36 -36.06 -31.71
N LYS A 153 -18.51 -35.40 -31.82
CA LYS A 153 -19.80 -36.10 -32.00
C LYS A 153 -20.27 -35.91 -33.44
N LYS A 154 -20.14 -36.99 -34.20
CA LYS A 154 -20.62 -37.15 -35.58
C LYS A 154 -22.14 -37.23 -35.59
N ASN A 155 -22.72 -36.59 -36.60
CA ASN A 155 -24.05 -36.84 -37.13
C ASN A 155 -24.25 -38.34 -37.39
N ILE A 156 -25.36 -38.91 -36.90
CA ILE A 156 -26.07 -40.00 -37.58
C ILE A 156 -27.56 -39.69 -37.49
N VAL A 157 -28.10 -39.28 -38.63
CA VAL A 157 -29.52 -39.36 -38.98
C VAL A 157 -29.76 -40.79 -39.45
N HIS A 158 -30.75 -41.46 -38.87
CA HIS A 158 -31.55 -42.47 -39.56
C HIS A 158 -32.89 -42.64 -38.85
#